data_AF-A0A2S5MZH1-F1
#
_entry.id   AF-A0A2S5MZH1-F1
#
_cell.length_a   1.000
_cell.length_b   1.000
_cell.length_c   1.000
_cell.angle_alpha   90.00
_cell.angle_beta   90.00
_cell.angle_gamma   90.00
#
_symmetry.space_group_name_H-M   'P 1'
#
loop_
_entity.id
_entity.type
_entity.pdbx_description
1 polymer ?
#
loop_
_entity_poly.entity_id
_entity_poly.type
_entity_poly.pdbx_seq_one_letter_code
_entity_poly.pdbx_strand_id
1 'polypeptide(L)'
;MTTLQAAAQNQLRQFVEQIERLEEEKKALAADIRDKYLEAKGVGFDVKALRKIVSMRKKSQQEREEEDGILEVYLHALGMLPETSPTGAVRMEAAE
;
A
#
# COMPACT_ATOMS: atom_id res chain seq x y z
N MET A 1 -24.05 -17.02 -34.19
CA MET A 1 -24.08 -16.06 -33.08
C MET A 1 -24.87 -16.68 -31.94
N THR A 2 -24.23 -17.02 -30.83
CA THR A 2 -24.89 -17.60 -29.68
C THR A 2 -25.47 -16.46 -28.84
N THR A 3 -26.78 -16.25 -28.92
CA THR A 3 -27.48 -15.26 -28.07
C THR A 3 -27.61 -15.81 -26.65
N LEU A 4 -27.26 -15.01 -25.63
CA LEU A 4 -27.48 -15.36 -24.23
C LEU A 4 -28.98 -15.59 -23.96
N GLN A 5 -29.31 -16.63 -23.19
CA GLN A 5 -30.68 -16.83 -22.69
C GLN A 5 -31.12 -15.64 -21.83
N ALA A 6 -32.41 -15.31 -21.82
CA ALA A 6 -32.96 -14.15 -21.11
C ALA A 6 -32.59 -14.10 -19.62
N ALA A 7 -32.54 -15.25 -18.94
CA ALA A 7 -32.09 -15.34 -17.54
C ALA A 7 -30.63 -14.87 -17.37
N ALA A 8 -29.75 -15.27 -18.28
CA ALA A 8 -28.35 -14.86 -18.27
C ALA A 8 -28.17 -13.37 -18.63
N GLN A 9 -29.04 -12.81 -19.49
CA GLN A 9 -29.06 -11.38 -19.77
C GLN A 9 -29.46 -10.56 -18.54
N ASN A 10 -30.46 -11.01 -17.79
CA ASN A 10 -30.90 -10.36 -16.55
C ASN A 10 -29.81 -10.41 -15.47
N GLN A 11 -29.15 -11.56 -15.31
CA GLN A 11 -28.05 -11.70 -14.37
C GLN A 11 -26.85 -10.80 -14.74
N LEU A 12 -26.51 -10.71 -16.03
CA LEU A 12 -25.49 -9.80 -16.51
C LEU A 12 -25.82 -8.35 -16.17
N ARG A 13 -27.08 -7.92 -16.41
CA ARG A 13 -27.52 -6.57 -16.06
C ARG A 13 -27.37 -6.28 -14.56
N GLN A 14 -27.78 -7.21 -13.70
CA GLN A 14 -27.62 -7.06 -12.25
C GLN A 14 -26.15 -6.93 -11.83
N PHE A 15 -25.24 -7.71 -12.43
CA PHE A 15 -23.81 -7.57 -12.15
C PHE A 15 -23.28 -6.21 -12.58
N VAL A 16 -23.65 -5.74 -13.77
CA VAL A 16 -23.23 -4.42 -14.26
C VAL A 16 -23.71 -3.31 -13.33
N GLU A 17 -24.99 -3.30 -12.96
CA GLU A 17 -25.57 -2.30 -12.05
C GLU A 17 -24.88 -2.31 -10.67
N GLN A 18 -24.55 -3.50 -10.15
CA GLN A 18 -23.81 -3.62 -8.88
C GLN A 18 -22.38 -3.10 -8.99
N ILE A 19 -21.68 -3.40 -10.09
CA ILE A 19 -20.30 -2.94 -10.32
C ILE A 19 -20.27 -1.43 -10.48
N GLU A 20 -21.20 -0.84 -11.23
CA GLU A 20 -21.29 0.61 -11.41
C GLU A 20 -21.47 1.33 -10.08
N ARG A 21 -22.39 0.85 -9.23
CA ARG A 21 -22.56 1.38 -7.87
C ARG A 21 -21.27 1.29 -7.04
N LEU A 22 -20.58 0.15 -7.09
CA LEU A 22 -19.31 -0.04 -6.38
C LEU A 22 -18.19 0.88 -6.90
N GLU A 23 -18.13 1.15 -8.20
CA GLU A 23 -17.17 2.10 -8.78
C GLU A 23 -17.49 3.55 -8.38
N GLU A 24 -18.76 3.92 -8.26
CA GLU A 24 -19.17 5.22 -7.71
C GLU A 24 -18.78 5.38 -6.24
N GLU A 25 -19.05 4.37 -5.40
CA GLU A 25 -18.66 4.34 -3.98
C GLU A 25 -17.13 4.45 -3.83
N LYS A 26 -16.38 3.69 -4.63
CA LYS A 26 -14.91 3.74 -4.67
C LYS A 26 -14.40 5.12 -5.08
N LYS A 27 -15.06 5.79 -6.03
CA LYS A 27 -14.70 7.15 -6.43
C LYS A 27 -14.95 8.16 -5.32
N ALA A 28 -16.07 8.05 -4.61
CA ALA A 28 -16.36 8.89 -3.45
C ALA A 28 -15.31 8.70 -2.34
N LEU A 29 -15.01 7.45 -1.98
CA LEU A 29 -13.96 7.15 -1.00
C LEU A 29 -12.57 7.65 -1.43
N ALA A 30 -12.24 7.55 -2.71
CA ALA A 30 -10.98 8.07 -3.23
C ALA A 30 -10.90 9.60 -3.12
N ALA A 31 -12.03 10.31 -3.29
CA ALA A 31 -12.11 11.75 -3.07
C ALA A 31 -11.92 12.09 -1.58
N ASP A 32 -12.61 11.39 -0.67
CA ASP A 32 -12.45 11.59 0.77
C ASP A 32 -11.00 11.40 1.23
N ILE A 33 -10.34 10.33 0.74
CA ILE A 33 -8.91 10.08 1.01
C ILE A 33 -8.04 11.23 0.49
N ARG A 34 -8.33 11.74 -0.70
CA ARG A 34 -7.61 12.88 -1.28
C ARG A 34 -7.76 14.12 -0.41
N ASP A 35 -8.96 14.41 0.06
CA ASP A 35 -9.25 15.58 0.89
C ASP A 35 -8.53 15.49 2.23
N LYS A 36 -8.41 14.29 2.84
CA LYS A 36 -7.57 14.10 4.03
C LYS A 36 -6.09 14.38 3.80
N TYR A 37 -5.55 14.01 2.64
CA TYR A 37 -4.17 14.38 2.30
C TYR A 37 -4.03 15.89 2.08
N LEU A 38 -5.05 16.57 1.53
CA LEU A 38 -5.03 18.02 1.35
C LEU A 38 -5.15 18.76 2.69
N GLU A 39 -5.99 18.28 3.61
CA GLU A 39 -6.09 18.77 4.98
C GLU A 39 -4.73 18.66 5.69
N ALA A 40 -4.10 17.49 5.63
CA ALA A 40 -2.76 17.28 6.21
C ALA A 40 -1.71 18.23 5.60
N LYS A 41 -1.78 18.48 4.29
CA LYS A 41 -0.92 19.46 3.62
C LYS A 41 -1.15 20.88 4.14
N GLY A 42 -2.41 21.27 4.37
CA GLY A 42 -2.77 22.59 4.89
C GLY A 42 -2.24 22.83 6.31
N VAL A 43 -2.12 21.77 7.11
CA VAL A 43 -1.52 21.80 8.45
C VAL A 43 0.02 21.84 8.40
N GLY A 44 0.62 21.52 7.26
CA GLY A 44 2.07 21.54 7.05
C GLY A 44 2.77 20.18 6.98
N PHE A 45 2.02 19.07 6.92
CA PHE A 45 2.61 17.74 6.76
C PHE A 45 3.05 17.46 5.32
N ASP A 46 4.14 16.69 5.16
CA ASP A 46 4.54 16.16 3.85
C ASP A 46 3.65 14.98 3.43
N VAL A 47 2.80 15.24 2.44
CA VAL A 47 1.89 14.24 1.84
C VAL A 47 2.64 13.04 1.24
N LYS A 48 3.84 13.22 0.68
CA LYS A 48 4.63 12.11 0.12
C LYS A 48 5.09 11.17 1.23
N ALA A 49 5.57 11.73 2.34
CA ALA A 49 5.97 10.96 3.51
C ALA A 49 4.77 10.19 4.09
N LEU A 50 3.61 10.85 4.25
CA LEU A 50 2.39 10.21 4.74
C LEU A 50 1.94 9.04 3.84
N ARG A 51 1.97 9.22 2.51
CA ARG A 51 1.64 8.13 1.57
C ARG A 51 2.58 6.94 1.71
N LYS A 52 3.88 7.20 1.89
CA LYS A 52 4.88 6.14 2.14
C LYS A 52 4.58 5.40 3.44
N ILE A 53 4.29 6.13 4.52
CA ILE A 53 3.91 5.54 5.82
C ILE A 53 2.66 4.67 5.68
N VAL A 54 1.59 5.16 5.03
CA VAL A 54 0.36 4.38 4.83
C VAL A 54 0.63 3.12 3.99
N SER A 55 1.46 3.22 2.94
CA SER A 55 1.85 2.07 2.13
C SER A 55 2.67 1.05 2.92
N MET A 56 3.62 1.50 3.73
CA MET A 56 4.38 0.62 4.63
C MET A 56 3.43 -0.06 5.60
N ARG A 57 2.50 0.69 6.22
CA ARG A 57 1.52 0.16 7.19
C ARG A 57 0.60 -0.92 6.64
N LYS A 58 0.43 -1.01 5.31
CA LYS A 58 -0.35 -2.08 4.66
C LYS A 58 0.40 -3.41 4.57
N LYS A 59 1.73 -3.39 4.54
CA LYS A 59 2.56 -4.60 4.50
C LYS A 59 2.58 -5.25 5.88
N SER A 60 2.64 -6.58 5.94
CA SER A 60 2.86 -7.30 7.18
C SER A 60 4.24 -6.98 7.76
N GLN A 61 4.43 -7.24 9.06
CA GLN A 61 5.73 -7.02 9.71
C GLN A 61 6.82 -7.88 9.05
N GLN A 62 6.50 -9.12 8.72
CA GLN A 62 7.43 -10.04 8.07
C GLN A 62 7.85 -9.58 6.67
N GLU A 63 6.89 -9.16 5.82
CA GLU A 63 7.21 -8.63 4.50
C GLU A 63 8.10 -7.37 4.57
N ARG A 64 7.92 -6.53 5.60
CA ARG A 64 8.79 -5.36 5.80
C ARG A 64 10.20 -5.76 6.20
N GLU A 65 10.34 -6.71 7.13
CA GLU A 65 11.65 -7.18 7.57
C GLU A 65 12.44 -7.86 6.43
N GLU A 66 11.76 -8.62 5.58
CA GLU A 66 12.37 -9.24 4.40
C GLU A 66 12.82 -8.19 3.37
N GLU A 67 11.95 -7.22 3.05
CA GLU A 67 12.29 -6.13 2.13
C GLU A 67 13.41 -5.23 2.67
N ASP A 68 13.35 -4.85 3.94
CA ASP A 68 14.35 -4.00 4.59
C ASP A 68 15.71 -4.71 4.64
N GLY A 69 15.75 -6.02 4.89
CA GLY A 69 16.99 -6.79 4.86
C GLY A 69 17.64 -6.84 3.47
N ILE A 70 16.85 -7.04 2.41
CA ILE A 70 17.36 -7.00 1.03
C ILE A 70 17.86 -5.59 0.68
N LEU A 71 17.10 -4.57 1.06
CA LEU A 71 17.45 -3.18 0.82
C LEU A 71 18.76 -2.79 1.53
N GLU A 72 18.93 -3.23 2.77
CA GLU A 72 20.15 -2.99 3.55
C GLU A 72 21.39 -3.58 2.86
N VAL A 73 21.30 -4.82 2.35
CA VAL A 73 22.39 -5.45 1.59
C VAL A 73 22.77 -4.62 0.36
N TYR A 74 21.78 -4.14 -0.41
CA TYR A 74 22.05 -3.34 -1.59
C TYR A 74 22.60 -1.95 -1.25
N LEU A 75 22.09 -1.30 -0.21
CA LEU A 75 22.57 0.01 0.21
C LEU A 75 24.00 -0.05 0.76
N HIS A 76 24.36 -1.13 1.48
CA HIS A 76 25.72 -1.41 1.90
C HIS A 76 26.65 -1.61 0.70
N ALA A 77 26.26 -2.44 -0.27
CA ALA A 77 27.02 -2.67 -1.50
C ALA A 77 27.22 -1.39 -2.35
N LEU A 78 26.29 -0.44 -2.26
CA LEU A 78 26.37 0.86 -2.95
C LEU A 78 27.12 1.94 -2.13
N GLY A 79 27.61 1.63 -0.93
CA GLY A 79 28.28 2.60 -0.04
C GLY A 79 27.34 3.70 0.49
N MET A 80 26.03 3.46 0.46
CA MET A 80 25.00 4.40 0.91
C MET A 80 24.64 4.23 2.39
N LEU A 81 25.17 3.20 3.04
CA LEU A 81 25.09 2.97 4.48
C LEU A 81 26.50 2.94 5.07
N PRO A 82 26.71 3.45 6.29
CA PRO A 82 27.98 3.31 6.98
C PRO A 82 28.25 1.83 7.27
N GLU A 83 29.51 1.41 7.21
CA GLU A 83 29.98 0.05 7.58
C GLU A 83 29.57 -0.35 9.02
N THR A 84 29.17 0.62 9.83
CA THR A 84 28.66 0.46 11.19
C THR A 84 27.14 0.69 11.24
N SER A 85 26.34 -0.13 10.55
CA SER A 85 24.89 -0.16 10.80
C SER A 85 24.64 -0.98 12.08
N PRO A 86 24.10 -0.40 13.15
CA PRO A 86 23.85 -1.13 14.40
C PRO A 86 22.72 -2.16 14.28
N THR A 87 21.95 -2.18 13.19
CA THR A 87 20.82 -3.11 12.99
C THR A 87 21.28 -4.57 12.87
N GLY A 88 22.50 -4.82 12.39
CA GLY A 88 23.14 -6.14 12.42
C GLY A 88 23.66 -6.55 13.80
N ALA A 89 23.89 -5.61 14.72
CA ALA A 89 24.44 -5.88 16.05
C ALA A 89 23.37 -6.27 17.08
N VAL A 90 22.11 -5.83 16.91
CA VAL A 90 21.04 -6.06 17.92
C VAL A 90 20.65 -7.54 18.05
N ARG A 91 21.04 -8.42 17.12
CA ARG A 91 20.76 -9.87 17.20
C ARG A 91 21.81 -10.68 17.98
N MET A 92 22.93 -10.08 18.40
CA MET A 92 24.03 -10.80 19.06
C MET A 92 24.07 -10.64 20.60
N GLU A 93 23.27 -9.77 21.21
CA GLU A 93 23.36 -9.46 22.66
C GLU A 93 22.28 -10.09 23.55
N ALA A 94 21.49 -11.06 23.06
CA ALA A 94 20.43 -11.71 23.84
C ALA A 94 20.68 -13.21 24.13
N ALA A 95 21.95 -13.59 24.30
CA ALA A 95 22.33 -14.92 24.76
C ALA A 95 23.50 -14.83 25.76
N GLU A 96 23.17 -14.40 26.98
CA GLU A 96 23.93 -14.77 28.19
C GLU A 96 22.95 -15.04 29.33
#